data_AF-A0A934EEZ9-F1
#
_entry.id   AF-A0A934EEZ9-F1
#
_cell.length_a   1.000
_cell.length_b   1.000
_cell.length_c   1.000
_cell.angle_alpha   90.00
_cell.angle_beta   90.00
_cell.angle_gamma   90.00
#
_symmetry.space_group_name_H-M   'P 1'
#
loop_
_entity.id
_entity.type
_entity.pdbx_description
1 polymer ?
#
loop_
_entity_poly.entity_id
_entity_poly.type
_entity_poly.pdbx_seq_one_letter_code
_entity_poly.pdbx_strand_id
1 'polypeptide(L)'
;MKITSRQIKGKGRGKLLGFPTINLEIPEGLTLKEGIWAVWVTIAGKRYGGALHFGPVPTFREREKSLEVFLLDASEAELAGVESA
;
A
#
# COMPACT_ATOMS: atom_id res chain seq x y z
N MET A 1 14.53 5.94 -5.11
CA MET A 1 14.29 5.76 -3.66
C MET A 1 13.84 4.33 -3.43
N LYS A 2 14.28 3.69 -2.32
CA LYS A 2 13.80 2.37 -1.90
C LYS A 2 13.34 2.49 -0.46
N ILE A 3 12.17 1.93 -0.15
CA ILE A 3 11.64 1.84 1.21
C ILE A 3 11.28 0.38 1.48
N THR A 4 11.50 -0.07 2.70
CA THR A 4 10.98 -1.34 3.21
C THR A 4 10.03 -0.97 4.34
N SER A 5 8.81 -1.48 4.27
CA SER A 5 7.79 -1.24 5.29
C SER A 5 7.03 -2.51 5.58
N ARG A 6 6.54 -2.62 6.81
CA ARG A 6 5.68 -3.69 7.27
C ARG A 6 4.25 -3.44 6.82
N GLN A 7 3.56 -4.52 6.43
CA GLN A 7 2.13 -4.46 6.22
C GLN A 7 1.41 -4.28 7.56
N ILE A 8 0.44 -3.36 7.57
CA ILE A 8 -0.46 -3.16 8.69
C ILE A 8 -1.89 -3.49 8.29
N LYS A 9 -2.72 -3.76 9.30
CA LYS A 9 -4.14 -4.01 9.07
C LYS A 9 -4.82 -2.73 8.57
N GLY A 10 -5.19 -2.74 7.29
CA GLY A 10 -6.00 -1.70 6.70
C GLY A 10 -7.47 -1.78 7.12
N LYS A 11 -8.27 -0.82 6.65
CA LYS A 11 -9.72 -0.80 6.88
C LYS A 11 -10.51 -1.67 5.90
N GLY A 12 -9.82 -2.42 5.03
CA GLY A 12 -10.43 -3.37 4.08
C GLY A 12 -11.28 -2.73 2.96
N ARG A 13 -11.28 -1.40 2.84
CA ARG A 13 -12.22 -0.66 1.99
C ARG A 13 -11.95 -0.82 0.49
N GLY A 14 -10.68 -0.86 0.09
CA GLY A 14 -10.29 -1.07 -1.32
C GLY A 14 -10.84 -2.38 -1.89
N LYS A 15 -10.91 -3.43 -1.06
CA LYS A 15 -11.47 -4.74 -1.45
C LYS A 15 -12.95 -4.62 -1.86
N LEU A 16 -13.73 -3.79 -1.17
CA LEU A 16 -15.16 -3.57 -1.49
C LEU A 16 -15.36 -2.84 -2.82
N LEU A 17 -14.36 -2.10 -3.30
CA LEU A 17 -14.41 -1.31 -4.53
C LEU A 17 -13.72 -2.00 -5.72
N GLY A 18 -13.22 -3.23 -5.55
CA GLY A 18 -12.49 -3.97 -6.58
C GLY A 18 -11.01 -3.58 -6.71
N PHE A 19 -10.49 -2.76 -5.79
CA PHE A 19 -9.10 -2.29 -5.77
C PHE A 19 -8.44 -2.64 -4.43
N PRO A 20 -8.12 -3.93 -4.16
CA PRO A 20 -7.51 -4.32 -2.91
C PRO A 20 -6.11 -3.67 -2.74
N THR A 21 -5.94 -2.89 -1.68
CA THR A 21 -4.66 -2.25 -1.33
C THR A 21 -3.99 -2.91 -0.14
N ILE A 22 -2.67 -3.02 -0.20
CA ILE A 22 -1.83 -3.37 0.94
C ILE A 22 -1.56 -2.09 1.71
N ASN A 23 -1.96 -2.05 2.97
CA ASN A 23 -1.70 -0.92 3.85
C ASN A 23 -0.33 -1.12 4.50
N LEU A 24 0.49 -0.08 4.51
CA LEU A 24 1.86 -0.13 4.99
C LEU A 24 2.04 0.84 6.16
N GLU A 25 2.89 0.47 7.12
CA GLU A 25 3.38 1.40 8.12
C GLU A 25 4.14 2.54 7.42
N ILE A 26 3.98 3.79 7.86
CA ILE A 26 4.75 4.91 7.31
C ILE A 26 6.15 4.85 7.94
N PRO A 27 7.23 4.59 7.17
CA PRO A 27 8.57 4.54 7.74
C PRO A 27 8.97 5.90 8.31
N GLU A 28 9.71 5.89 9.42
CA GLU A 28 10.31 7.10 9.95
C GLU A 28 11.19 7.78 8.90
N GLY A 29 11.08 9.11 8.79
CA GLY A 29 11.87 9.89 7.84
C GLY A 29 11.46 9.72 6.36
N LEU A 30 10.28 9.17 6.06
CA LEU A 30 9.76 9.15 4.68
C LEU A 30 9.66 10.57 4.11
N THR A 31 10.46 10.86 3.07
CA THR A 31 10.53 12.18 2.41
C THR A 31 9.68 12.27 1.13
N LEU A 32 8.87 11.25 0.85
CA LEU A 32 8.00 11.22 -0.31
C LEU A 32 6.96 12.35 -0.23
N LYS A 33 6.69 13.05 -1.33
CA LYS A 33 5.58 14.02 -1.36
C LYS A 33 4.25 13.29 -1.41
N GLU A 34 3.21 13.92 -0.86
CA GLU A 34 1.85 13.38 -0.93
C GLU A 34 1.40 13.24 -2.38
N GLY A 35 0.69 12.15 -2.70
CA GLY A 35 0.22 11.84 -4.04
C GLY A 35 0.24 10.35 -4.38
N ILE A 36 0.10 10.07 -5.68
CA ILE A 36 0.16 8.74 -6.26
C ILE A 36 1.47 8.55 -7.03
N TRP A 37 2.12 7.42 -6.82
CA TRP A 37 3.43 7.10 -7.39
C TRP A 37 3.40 5.74 -8.07
N ALA A 38 3.95 5.65 -9.28
CA ALA A 38 4.27 4.37 -9.89
C ALA A 38 5.47 3.75 -9.14
N VAL A 39 5.32 2.50 -8.69
CA VAL A 39 6.34 1.81 -7.89
C VAL A 39 6.58 0.39 -8.40
N TRP A 40 7.75 -0.14 -8.03
CA TRP A 40 8.00 -1.56 -8.04
C TRP A 40 7.93 -2.09 -6.61
N VAL A 41 7.19 -3.17 -6.41
CA VAL A 41 7.02 -3.81 -5.11
C VAL A 41 7.60 -5.20 -5.15
N THR A 42 8.37 -5.58 -4.13
CA THR A 42 8.88 -6.95 -3.98
C THR A 42 8.24 -7.59 -2.76
N ILE A 43 7.56 -8.72 -2.98
CA ILE A 43 6.91 -9.52 -1.93
C ILE A 43 7.36 -10.96 -2.11
N ALA A 44 7.88 -11.58 -1.04
CA ALA A 44 8.38 -12.96 -1.07
C ALA A 44 9.30 -13.28 -2.27
N GLY A 45 10.16 -12.32 -2.65
CA GLY A 45 11.09 -12.45 -3.78
C GLY A 45 10.48 -12.22 -5.18
N LYS A 46 9.15 -12.13 -5.31
CA LYS A 46 8.48 -11.78 -6.57
C LYS A 46 8.29 -10.28 -6.69
N ARG A 47 8.48 -9.74 -7.90
CA ARG A 47 8.37 -8.32 -8.20
C ARG A 47 7.08 -8.00 -8.97
N TYR A 48 6.39 -6.94 -8.54
CA TYR A 48 5.14 -6.45 -9.11
C TYR A 48 5.26 -4.98 -9.44
N GLY A 49 4.57 -4.53 -10.49
CA GLY A 49 4.24 -3.12 -10.66
C GLY A 49 3.16 -2.71 -9.67
N GLY A 50 3.12 -1.44 -9.28
CA GLY A 50 2.08 -0.96 -8.37
C GLY A 50 1.88 0.54 -8.40
N ALA A 51 0.74 0.97 -7.85
CA ALA A 51 0.43 2.36 -7.56
C ALA A 51 0.46 2.57 -6.04
N LEU A 52 1.38 3.40 -5.56
CA LEU A 52 1.55 3.76 -4.16
C LEU A 52 0.87 5.10 -3.89
N HIS A 53 -0.09 5.12 -3.00
CA HIS A 53 -0.66 6.31 -2.41
C HIS A 53 0.09 6.67 -1.11
N PHE A 54 0.52 7.92 -0.99
CA PHE A 54 0.96 8.51 0.27
C PHE A 54 0.21 9.82 0.52
N GLY A 55 -0.46 9.94 1.66
CA GLY A 55 -1.18 11.15 2.01
C GLY A 55 -2.44 10.89 2.82
N PRO A 56 -3.18 11.94 3.21
CA PRO A 56 -4.48 11.78 3.86
C PRO A 56 -5.47 11.10 2.91
N VAL A 57 -6.54 10.50 3.44
CA VAL A 57 -7.66 9.97 2.63
C VAL A 57 -8.91 10.81 2.87
N PRO A 58 -9.10 11.93 2.13
CA PRO A 58 -10.12 12.93 2.43
C PRO A 58 -11.54 12.38 2.33
N THR A 59 -11.75 11.42 1.42
CA THR A 59 -13.03 10.74 1.20
C THR A 59 -13.57 10.07 2.46
N PHE A 60 -12.70 9.72 3.41
CA PHE A 60 -13.08 9.11 4.69
C PHE A 60 -12.89 10.05 5.90
N ARG A 61 -12.66 11.35 5.66
CA ARG A 61 -12.39 12.38 6.70
C ARG A 61 -11.20 12.04 7.60
N GLU A 62 -10.25 11.25 7.10
CA GLU A 62 -9.05 10.87 7.84
C GLU A 62 -7.99 11.97 7.68
N ARG A 63 -7.55 12.53 8.80
CA ARG A 63 -6.50 13.55 8.84
C ARG A 63 -5.10 12.94 8.89
N GLU A 64 -5.00 11.70 9.35
CA GLU A 64 -3.76 10.96 9.37
C GLU A 64 -3.40 10.49 7.96
N LYS A 65 -2.11 10.50 7.66
CA LYS A 65 -1.61 10.02 6.37
C LYS A 65 -1.70 8.50 6.33
N SER A 66 -2.04 7.95 5.18
CA SER A 66 -1.91 6.53 4.88
C SER A 66 -0.78 6.31 3.86
N LEU A 67 -0.20 5.11 3.90
CA LEU A 67 0.68 4.58 2.87
C LEU A 67 0.05 3.29 2.36
N GLU A 68 -0.42 3.30 1.13
CA GLU A 68 -1.18 2.19 0.56
C GLU A 68 -0.66 1.86 -0.82
N VAL A 69 -0.50 0.58 -1.12
CA VAL A 69 -0.07 0.14 -2.45
C VAL A 69 -1.10 -0.80 -3.07
N PHE A 70 -1.51 -0.47 -4.29
CA PHE A 70 -2.24 -1.35 -5.18
C PHE A 70 -1.24 -2.06 -6.08
N LEU A 71 -1.26 -3.39 -6.11
CA LEU A 71 -0.42 -4.17 -7.01
C LEU A 71 -1.14 -4.37 -8.34
N LEU A 72 -0.43 -4.09 -9.43
CA LEU A 72 -0.93 -4.38 -10.78
C LEU A 72 -0.85 -5.89 -11.03
N ASP A 73 -1.92 -6.45 -11.58
CA ASP A 73 -2.03 -7.84 -12.01
C ASP A 73 -1.74 -8.90 -10.93
N ALA A 74 -1.89 -8.55 -9.65
CA ALA A 74 -1.76 -9.48 -8.54
C ALA A 74 -3.07 -10.24 -8.27
N SER A 75 -2.97 -11.54 -8.03
CA SER A 75 -4.10 -12.38 -7.62
C SER A 75 -4.44 -12.23 -6.14
N GLU A 76 -5.68 -12.56 -5.74
CA GLU A 76 -6.07 -12.54 -4.32
C GLU A 76 -5.19 -13.45 -3.45
N ALA A 77 -4.75 -14.60 -3.98
CA ALA A 77 -3.88 -15.52 -3.27
C ALA A 77 -2.50 -14.90 -2.95
N GLU A 78 -1.96 -14.11 -3.87
CA GLU A 78 -0.68 -13.41 -3.68
C GLU A 78 -0.78 -12.27 -2.68
N LEU A 79 -1.95 -11.62 -2.59
CA LEU A 79 -2.23 -10.59 -1.61
C LEU A 79 -2.48 -11.16 -0.20
N ALA A 80 -3.01 -12.38 -0.10
CA ALA A 80 -3.26 -13.07 1.17
C ALA A 80 -1.97 -13.58 1.85
N GLY A 81 -0.89 -13.77 1.10
CA GLY A 81 0.42 -14.21 1.61
C GLY A 81 1.29 -13.10 2.20
N VAL A 82 0.81 -11.86 2.22
CA VAL A 82 1.45 -10.77 2.97
C VAL A 82 0.96 -10.90 4.41
N GLU A 83 1.82 -11.35 5.31
CA GLU A 83 1.45 -11.49 6.72
C GLU A 83 1.47 -10.13 7.42
N SER A 84 0.36 -9.82 8.09
CA SER A 84 0.33 -8.77 9.09
C SER A 84 0.97 -9.32 10.35
N ALA A 85 2.25 -9.01 10.58
CA ALA A 85 2.83 -9.25 11.90
C ALA A 85 2.09 -8.43 12.96
#